data_AF-A0A817N034-F1
#
_entry.id   AF-A0A817N034-F1
#
_cell.length_a   1.000
_cell.length_b   1.000
_cell.length_c   1.000
_cell.angle_alpha   90.00
_cell.angle_beta   90.00
_cell.angle_gamma   90.00
#
_symmetry.space_group_name_H-M   'P 1'
#
loop_
_entity.id
_entity.type
_entity.pdbx_description
1 polymer ?
#
loop_
_entity_poly.entity_id
_entity_poly.type
_entity_poly.pdbx_seq_one_letter_code
_entity_poly.pdbx_strand_id
1 'polypeptide(L)'
;MDSRILVISMTLAFLSSPEQLKRDKKGMNAVLNQLLQLVMDSAKSDQYRYDGFHVSEPLEVLVKMFVVEERTLDYVLCHAETEPTSDMSSTVHLFISLLFSFSNALKGTDRLEQFTLVALLNILWSISFQPNYAQELAKDEKLIEIIEKFAENDKDQDIIEQYKPRSMESIKQATNGILHNVNRNYRNDVKPNQQETVLNASVVNPVEW
;
A
#
# COMPACT_ATOMS: atom_id res chain seq x y z
N MET A 1 27.30 6.50 0.98
CA MET A 1 27.20 5.38 0.01
C MET A 1 27.39 5.95 -1.40
N ASP A 2 27.95 5.23 -2.37
CA ASP A 2 28.11 5.77 -3.74
C ASP A 2 26.72 5.83 -4.41
N SER A 3 26.25 7.03 -4.72
CA SER A 3 24.95 7.27 -5.38
C SER A 3 24.79 6.50 -6.68
N ARG A 4 25.89 6.12 -7.35
CA ARG A 4 25.88 5.28 -8.55
C ARG A 4 25.42 3.86 -8.25
N ILE A 5 25.84 3.28 -7.12
CA ILE A 5 25.42 1.93 -6.71
C ILE A 5 23.91 1.93 -6.46
N LEU A 6 23.39 3.00 -5.86
CA LEU A 6 21.98 3.14 -5.59
C LEU A 6 21.14 3.26 -6.87
N VAL A 7 21.53 4.13 -7.80
CA VAL A 7 20.86 4.26 -9.10
C VAL A 7 20.87 2.93 -9.87
N ILE A 8 22.00 2.21 -9.86
CA ILE A 8 22.11 0.90 -10.49
C ILE A 8 21.15 -0.10 -9.83
N SER A 9 21.12 -0.17 -8.49
CA SER A 9 20.20 -1.04 -7.74
C SER A 9 18.74 -0.73 -8.03
N MET A 10 18.35 0.55 -8.03
CA MET A 10 17.00 1.00 -8.35
C MET A 10 16.63 0.64 -9.79
N THR A 11 17.55 0.86 -10.74
CA THR A 11 17.35 0.54 -12.16
C THR A 11 17.22 -0.97 -12.38
N LEU A 12 18.03 -1.77 -11.68
CA LEU A 12 17.98 -3.24 -11.77
C LEU A 12 16.74 -3.83 -11.11
N ALA A 13 16.19 -3.21 -10.06
CA ALA A 13 14.95 -3.64 -9.40
C ALA A 13 13.68 -3.17 -10.14
N PHE A 14 13.70 -1.94 -10.67
CA PHE A 14 12.98 -1.63 -11.91
C PHE A 14 13.51 -2.56 -13.03
N LEU A 15 13.16 -2.59 -14.30
CA LEU A 15 13.68 -3.60 -15.28
C LEU A 15 13.62 -5.15 -14.99
N SER A 16 13.99 -5.71 -13.83
CA SER A 16 13.95 -7.14 -13.51
C SER A 16 12.56 -7.75 -13.72
N SER A 17 12.57 -8.99 -14.23
CA SER A 17 11.39 -9.84 -14.36
C SER A 17 11.07 -10.57 -13.04
N PRO A 18 9.81 -10.99 -12.82
CA PRO A 18 9.45 -11.76 -11.62
C PRO A 18 10.35 -12.99 -11.38
N GLU A 19 10.78 -13.69 -12.43
CA GLU A 19 11.66 -14.85 -12.34
C GLU A 19 13.08 -14.47 -11.88
N GLN A 20 13.58 -13.31 -12.30
CA GLN A 20 14.88 -12.78 -11.86
C GLN A 20 14.82 -12.39 -10.39
N LEU A 21 13.73 -11.71 -9.98
CA LEU A 21 13.48 -11.35 -8.58
C LEU A 21 13.43 -12.59 -7.66
N LYS A 22 12.87 -13.71 -8.14
CA LYS A 22 12.80 -14.96 -7.38
C LYS A 22 14.15 -15.67 -7.20
N ARG A 23 15.08 -15.48 -8.15
CA ARG A 23 16.38 -16.17 -8.18
C ARG A 23 17.43 -15.49 -7.29
N ASP A 24 17.45 -14.16 -7.22
CA ASP A 24 18.41 -13.40 -6.41
C ASP A 24 17.73 -12.74 -5.19
N LYS A 25 17.30 -13.57 -4.24
CA LYS A 25 16.63 -13.09 -3.02
C LYS A 25 17.53 -12.18 -2.17
N LYS A 26 18.81 -12.52 -2.04
CA LYS A 26 19.73 -11.78 -1.16
C LYS A 26 20.06 -10.40 -1.73
N GLY A 27 20.36 -10.32 -3.03
CA GLY A 27 20.56 -9.05 -3.71
C GLY A 27 19.30 -8.18 -3.62
N MET A 28 18.13 -8.77 -3.87
CA MET A 28 16.87 -8.03 -3.84
C MET A 28 16.52 -7.50 -2.45
N ASN A 29 16.69 -8.29 -1.40
CA ASN A 29 16.47 -7.85 -0.02
C ASN A 29 17.34 -6.63 0.33
N ALA A 30 18.62 -6.63 -0.08
CA ALA A 30 19.50 -5.49 0.14
C ALA A 30 19.01 -4.23 -0.60
N VAL A 31 18.48 -4.37 -1.82
CA VAL A 31 17.87 -3.26 -2.56
C VAL A 31 16.60 -2.76 -1.87
N LEU A 32 15.74 -3.66 -1.39
CA LEU A 32 14.50 -3.31 -0.68
C LEU A 32 14.78 -2.59 0.64
N ASN A 33 15.79 -3.03 1.41
CA ASN A 33 16.23 -2.33 2.62
C ASN A 33 16.68 -0.91 2.30
N GLN A 34 17.46 -0.73 1.24
CA GLN A 34 17.94 0.58 0.80
C GLN A 34 16.80 1.49 0.32
N LEU A 35 15.87 0.95 -0.47
CA LEU A 35 14.69 1.69 -0.94
C LEU A 35 13.85 2.18 0.22
N LEU A 36 13.54 1.32 1.18
CA LEU A 36 12.77 1.71 2.36
C LEU A 36 13.54 2.73 3.21
N GLN A 37 14.85 2.53 3.41
CA GLN A 37 15.68 3.49 4.15
C GLN A 37 15.68 4.87 3.49
N LEU A 38 15.76 4.96 2.16
CA LEU A 38 15.67 6.23 1.44
C LEU A 38 14.32 6.91 1.62
N VAL A 39 13.23 6.15 1.61
CA VAL A 39 11.90 6.70 1.89
C VAL A 39 11.88 7.28 3.31
N MET A 40 12.39 6.54 4.29
CA MET A 40 12.45 6.97 5.69
C MET A 40 13.32 8.23 5.87
N ASP A 41 14.48 8.29 5.22
CA ASP A 41 15.39 9.43 5.35
C ASP A 41 14.88 10.65 4.57
N SER A 42 14.26 10.44 3.41
CA SER A 42 13.59 11.53 2.68
C SER A 42 12.41 12.09 3.47
N ALA A 43 11.64 11.24 4.16
CA ALA A 43 10.50 11.65 4.99
C ALA A 43 10.87 12.54 6.18
N LYS A 44 12.15 12.54 6.60
CA LYS A 44 12.65 13.41 7.68
C LYS A 44 12.99 14.83 7.19
N SER A 45 13.02 15.05 5.89
CA SER A 45 13.38 16.32 5.26
C SER A 45 12.13 17.11 4.87
N ASP A 46 12.12 18.42 5.13
CA ASP A 46 11.03 19.32 4.72
C ASP A 46 10.81 19.35 3.20
N GLN A 47 11.84 19.00 2.42
CA GLN A 47 11.79 18.94 0.96
C GLN A 47 11.54 17.52 0.43
N TYR A 48 11.33 16.55 1.32
CA TYR A 48 11.16 15.14 0.96
C TYR A 48 12.29 14.59 0.07
N ARG A 49 13.51 15.04 0.35
CA ARG A 49 14.72 14.68 -0.40
C ARG A 49 15.83 14.19 0.51
N TYR A 50 16.56 13.19 0.03
CA TYR A 50 17.77 12.67 0.65
C TYR A 50 18.80 12.29 -0.42
N ASP A 51 20.06 12.68 -0.25
CA ASP A 51 21.16 12.44 -1.21
C ASP A 51 20.82 12.78 -2.68
N GLY A 52 19.99 13.82 -2.87
CA GLY A 52 19.56 14.30 -4.19
C GLY A 52 18.31 13.63 -4.77
N PHE A 53 17.87 12.52 -4.19
CA PHE A 53 16.66 11.78 -4.59
C PHE A 53 15.43 12.38 -3.91
N HIS A 54 14.35 12.57 -4.66
CA HIS A 54 13.04 12.87 -4.08
C HIS A 54 12.33 11.57 -3.68
N VAL A 55 11.51 11.61 -2.63
CA VAL A 55 10.80 10.44 -2.09
C VAL A 55 9.97 9.69 -3.14
N SER A 56 9.49 10.37 -4.18
CA SER A 56 8.78 9.76 -5.31
C SER A 56 9.57 8.63 -5.98
N GLU A 57 10.88 8.78 -6.09
CA GLU A 57 11.74 7.89 -6.88
C GLU A 57 11.85 6.50 -6.26
N PRO A 58 12.21 6.32 -4.97
CA PRO A 58 12.17 5.01 -4.34
C PRO A 58 10.74 4.46 -4.21
N LEU A 59 9.73 5.32 -4.03
CA LEU A 59 8.32 4.87 -3.98
C LEU A 59 7.86 4.25 -5.30
N GLU A 60 8.24 4.80 -6.46
CA GLU A 60 7.91 4.22 -7.77
C GLU A 60 8.46 2.80 -7.91
N VAL A 61 9.72 2.61 -7.50
CA VAL A 61 10.35 1.29 -7.55
C VAL A 61 9.60 0.31 -6.65
N LEU A 62 9.23 0.73 -5.43
CA LEU A 62 8.44 -0.09 -4.51
C LEU A 62 7.06 -0.47 -5.09
N VAL A 63 6.34 0.48 -5.71
CA VAL A 63 5.05 0.19 -6.38
C VAL A 63 5.21 -0.94 -7.39
N LYS A 64 6.21 -0.84 -8.28
CA LYS A 64 6.46 -1.91 -9.26
C LYS A 64 6.75 -3.23 -8.56
N MET A 65 7.61 -3.22 -7.54
CA MET A 65 8.05 -4.43 -6.86
C MET A 65 6.88 -5.14 -6.16
N PHE A 66 5.97 -4.39 -5.53
CA PHE A 66 4.80 -4.95 -4.85
C PHE A 66 3.77 -5.56 -5.81
N VAL A 67 3.65 -5.00 -7.01
CA VAL A 67 2.77 -5.56 -8.05
C VAL A 67 3.34 -6.86 -8.64
N VAL A 68 4.66 -6.97 -8.76
CA VAL A 68 5.31 -8.09 -9.45
C VAL A 68 5.45 -9.33 -8.56
N GLU A 69 5.70 -9.16 -7.26
CA GLU A 69 5.90 -10.29 -6.34
C GLU A 69 5.37 -9.98 -4.93
N GLU A 70 4.33 -10.71 -4.52
CA GLU A 70 3.68 -10.53 -3.21
C GLU A 70 4.65 -10.68 -2.03
N ARG A 71 5.64 -11.56 -2.12
CA ARG A 71 6.66 -11.75 -1.06
C ARG A 71 7.51 -10.50 -0.83
N THR A 72 7.65 -9.63 -1.82
CA THR A 72 8.39 -8.38 -1.68
C THR A 72 7.65 -7.41 -0.77
N LEU A 73 6.32 -7.38 -0.83
CA LEU A 73 5.50 -6.59 0.07
C LEU A 73 5.69 -7.03 1.52
N ASP A 74 5.50 -8.33 1.80
CA ASP A 74 5.67 -8.88 3.15
C ASP A 74 7.11 -8.66 3.66
N TYR A 75 8.12 -8.84 2.81
CA TYR A 75 9.50 -8.52 3.19
C TYR A 75 9.67 -7.06 3.61
N VAL A 76 9.19 -6.11 2.80
CA VAL A 76 9.35 -4.68 3.10
C VAL A 76 8.61 -4.29 4.37
N LEU A 77 7.41 -4.83 4.60
CA LEU A 77 6.62 -4.49 5.79
C LEU A 77 7.18 -5.14 7.05
N CYS A 78 7.59 -6.42 6.99
CA CYS A 78 7.84 -7.22 8.19
C CYS A 78 9.33 -7.52 8.46
N HIS A 79 10.19 -7.41 7.44
CA HIS A 79 11.53 -8.01 7.48
C HIS A 79 12.65 -7.10 6.95
N ALA A 80 12.34 -5.89 6.51
CA ALA A 80 13.34 -4.97 6.02
C ALA A 80 14.30 -4.55 7.15
N GLU A 81 15.59 -4.67 6.88
CA GLU A 81 16.67 -4.34 7.81
C GLU A 81 17.03 -2.86 7.67
N THR A 82 16.12 -1.99 8.12
CA THR A 82 16.29 -0.52 8.15
C THR A 82 16.72 -0.03 9.53
N GLU A 83 17.07 1.26 9.60
CA GLU A 83 17.33 1.98 10.85
C GLU A 83 16.40 3.21 10.98
N PRO A 84 15.38 3.17 11.87
CA PRO A 84 14.98 2.05 12.74
C PRO A 84 14.46 0.82 11.97
N THR A 85 14.50 -0.36 12.61
CA THR A 85 14.07 -1.62 12.00
C THR A 85 12.58 -1.59 11.64
N SER A 86 12.27 -2.10 10.45
CA SER A 86 10.88 -2.16 9.96
C SER A 86 10.06 -3.15 10.77
N ASP A 87 8.84 -2.74 11.11
CA ASP A 87 7.75 -3.61 11.51
C ASP A 87 6.49 -3.21 10.75
N MET A 88 5.56 -4.16 10.63
CA MET A 88 4.37 -4.00 9.80
C MET A 88 3.58 -2.73 10.12
N SER A 89 3.33 -2.45 11.41
CA SER A 89 2.47 -1.32 11.82
C SER A 89 3.20 0.00 11.57
N SER A 90 4.46 0.12 12.00
CA SER A 90 5.25 1.34 11.80
C SER A 90 5.45 1.67 10.31
N THR A 91 5.70 0.65 9.47
CA THR A 91 5.93 0.85 8.04
C THR A 91 4.63 1.19 7.29
N VAL A 92 3.50 0.59 7.67
CA VAL A 92 2.19 1.02 7.18
C VAL A 92 1.91 2.48 7.59
N HIS A 93 2.15 2.83 8.85
CA HIS A 93 1.96 4.20 9.35
C HIS A 93 2.88 5.23 8.68
N LEU A 94 4.11 4.85 8.30
CA LEU A 94 4.99 5.69 7.49
C LEU A 94 4.32 6.07 6.16
N PHE A 95 3.79 5.09 5.42
CA PHE A 95 3.13 5.35 4.15
C PHE A 95 1.85 6.18 4.31
N ILE A 96 1.06 5.94 5.36
CA ILE A 96 -0.12 6.75 5.70
C ILE A 96 0.27 8.20 6.00
N SER A 97 1.32 8.40 6.81
CA SER A 97 1.80 9.74 7.19
C SER A 97 2.31 10.53 5.99
N LEU A 98 3.02 9.85 5.08
CA LEU A 98 3.41 10.42 3.80
C LEU A 98 2.18 10.76 2.96
N LEU A 99 1.17 9.87 2.86
CA LEU A 99 -0.06 10.16 2.12
C LEU A 99 -0.73 11.45 2.62
N PHE A 100 -0.80 11.63 3.94
CA PHE A 100 -1.38 12.84 4.52
C PHE A 100 -0.62 14.10 4.11
N SER A 101 0.72 14.02 4.08
CA SER A 101 1.59 15.12 3.66
C SER A 101 1.34 15.54 2.21
N PHE A 102 1.06 14.59 1.33
CA PHE A 102 0.80 14.82 -0.10
C PHE A 102 -0.69 14.86 -0.48
N SER A 103 -1.61 14.83 0.50
CA SER A 103 -3.06 14.72 0.24
C SER A 103 -3.65 15.87 -0.56
N ASN A 104 -3.00 17.04 -0.56
CA ASN A 104 -3.42 18.20 -1.36
C ASN A 104 -2.67 18.35 -2.68
N ALA A 105 -1.76 17.43 -3.04
CA ALA A 105 -0.88 17.56 -4.20
C ALA A 105 -1.65 17.75 -5.53
N LEU A 106 -2.85 17.19 -5.65
CA LEU A 106 -3.70 17.32 -6.86
C LEU A 106 -4.16 18.76 -7.13
N LYS A 107 -4.27 19.60 -6.09
CA LYS A 107 -4.61 21.02 -6.23
C LYS A 107 -3.40 21.86 -6.65
N GLY A 108 -2.20 21.32 -6.50
CA GLY A 108 -0.94 21.97 -6.82
C GLY A 108 -0.57 21.84 -8.30
N THR A 109 0.60 22.39 -8.64
CA THR A 109 1.22 22.23 -9.97
C THR A 109 2.51 21.42 -9.91
N ASP A 110 2.95 21.02 -8.71
CA ASP A 110 4.14 20.22 -8.54
C ASP A 110 3.85 18.77 -8.94
N ARG A 111 4.47 18.38 -10.05
CA ARG A 111 4.29 17.05 -10.64
C ARG A 111 4.92 15.95 -9.80
N LEU A 112 6.00 16.22 -9.08
CA LEU A 112 6.64 15.22 -8.22
C LEU A 112 5.76 14.94 -7.01
N GLU A 113 5.12 15.95 -6.44
CA GLU A 113 4.15 15.78 -5.35
C GLU A 113 2.93 14.98 -5.82
N GLN A 114 2.36 15.33 -6.98
CA GLN A 114 1.24 14.61 -7.58
C GLN A 114 1.59 13.14 -7.82
N PHE A 115 2.75 12.88 -8.42
CA PHE A 115 3.24 11.54 -8.66
C PHE A 115 3.46 10.76 -7.35
N THR A 116 4.01 11.42 -6.32
CA THR A 116 4.20 10.84 -4.98
C THR A 116 2.87 10.37 -4.38
N LEU A 117 1.83 11.20 -4.48
CA LEU A 117 0.49 10.85 -4.03
C LEU A 117 -0.03 9.59 -4.75
N VAL A 118 0.11 9.51 -6.08
CA VAL A 118 -0.34 8.34 -6.84
C VAL A 118 0.44 7.09 -6.46
N ALA A 119 1.75 7.20 -6.27
CA ALA A 119 2.59 6.08 -5.82
C ALA A 119 2.16 5.56 -4.44
N LEU A 120 1.90 6.47 -3.49
CA LEU A 120 1.45 6.11 -2.14
C LEU A 120 0.09 5.43 -2.15
N LEU A 121 -0.87 5.93 -2.94
CA LEU A 121 -2.17 5.27 -3.10
C LEU A 121 -2.03 3.85 -3.67
N ASN A 122 -1.13 3.65 -4.64
CA ASN A 122 -0.89 2.33 -5.19
C ASN A 122 -0.20 1.38 -4.20
N ILE A 123 0.74 1.87 -3.40
CA ILE A 123 1.34 1.10 -2.29
C ILE A 123 0.26 0.68 -1.29
N LEU A 124 -0.57 1.62 -0.84
CA LEU A 124 -1.66 1.32 0.11
C LEU A 124 -2.69 0.37 -0.50
N TRP A 125 -2.93 0.44 -1.81
CA TRP A 125 -3.75 -0.54 -2.49
C TRP A 125 -3.10 -1.93 -2.50
N SER A 126 -1.80 -2.03 -2.80
CA SER A 126 -1.06 -3.30 -2.68
C SER A 126 -1.15 -3.89 -1.27
N ILE A 127 -0.95 -3.05 -0.24
CA ILE A 127 -1.09 -3.42 1.18
C ILE A 127 -2.49 -3.97 1.46
N SER A 128 -3.53 -3.33 0.94
CA SER A 128 -4.92 -3.72 1.22
C SER A 128 -5.33 -5.11 0.71
N PHE A 129 -4.58 -5.72 -0.22
CA PHE A 129 -4.93 -7.06 -0.72
C PHE A 129 -4.77 -8.15 0.34
N GLN A 130 -3.90 -7.97 1.33
CA GLN A 130 -3.71 -8.96 2.39
C GLN A 130 -4.61 -8.65 3.60
N PRO A 131 -5.40 -9.63 4.10
CA PRO A 131 -6.39 -9.37 5.16
C PRO A 131 -5.81 -8.72 6.41
N ASN A 132 -4.66 -9.20 6.90
CA ASN A 132 -4.03 -8.69 8.12
C ASN A 132 -3.61 -7.22 7.98
N TYR A 133 -3.10 -6.84 6.80
CA TYR A 133 -2.68 -5.46 6.57
C TYR A 133 -3.87 -4.54 6.27
N ALA A 134 -4.90 -5.05 5.60
CA ALA A 134 -6.15 -4.32 5.40
C ALA A 134 -6.82 -3.97 6.72
N GLN A 135 -6.79 -4.88 7.71
CA GLN A 135 -7.27 -4.59 9.06
C GLN A 135 -6.44 -3.48 9.73
N GLU A 136 -5.12 -3.44 9.51
CA GLU A 136 -4.27 -2.35 10.02
C GLU A 136 -4.66 -1.00 9.39
N LEU A 137 -4.85 -0.95 8.07
CA LEU A 137 -5.32 0.26 7.37
C LEU A 137 -6.68 0.73 7.89
N ALA A 138 -7.58 -0.20 8.19
CA ALA A 138 -8.95 0.10 8.64
C ALA A 138 -9.01 0.74 10.03
N LYS A 139 -7.94 0.66 10.83
CA LYS A 139 -7.86 1.28 12.16
C LYS A 139 -7.70 2.80 12.08
N ASP A 140 -7.23 3.33 10.95
CA ASP A 140 -7.00 4.76 10.77
C ASP A 140 -8.22 5.41 10.11
N GLU A 141 -9.16 5.92 10.92
CA GLU A 141 -10.40 6.56 10.42
C GLU A 141 -10.09 7.74 9.48
N LYS A 142 -9.05 8.51 9.77
CA LYS A 142 -8.64 9.67 8.96
C LYS A 142 -8.14 9.24 7.59
N LEU A 143 -7.42 8.11 7.51
CA LEU A 143 -7.06 7.50 6.23
C LEU A 143 -8.32 7.21 5.43
N ILE A 144 -9.29 6.50 6.01
CA ILE A 144 -10.52 6.12 5.30
C ILE A 144 -11.25 7.35 4.77
N GLU A 145 -11.43 8.40 5.58
CA GLU A 145 -12.05 9.65 5.14
C GLU A 145 -11.32 10.30 3.94
N ILE A 146 -9.99 10.25 3.92
CA ILE A 146 -9.20 10.81 2.82
C ILE A 146 -9.36 9.96 1.55
N ILE A 147 -9.34 8.63 1.68
CA ILE A 147 -9.55 7.73 0.55
C ILE A 147 -10.96 7.90 -0.05
N GLU A 148 -12.00 8.04 0.79
CA GLU A 148 -13.36 8.33 0.34
C GLU A 148 -13.44 9.65 -0.43
N LYS A 149 -12.83 10.72 0.09
CA LYS A 149 -12.75 12.02 -0.61
C LYS A 149 -12.11 11.91 -1.98
N PHE A 150 -11.04 11.11 -2.13
CA PHE A 150 -10.42 10.89 -3.44
C PHE A 150 -11.28 10.04 -4.38
N ALA A 151 -12.05 9.08 -3.85
CA ALA A 151 -12.96 8.26 -4.65
C ALA A 151 -14.14 9.06 -5.21
N GLU A 152 -14.63 10.04 -4.46
CA GLU A 152 -15.78 10.89 -4.84
C GLU A 152 -15.43 12.05 -5.76
N ASN A 153 -14.18 12.51 -5.75
CA ASN A 153 -13.78 13.71 -6.50
C ASN A 153 -13.40 13.38 -7.95
N ASP A 154 -14.37 13.42 -8.86
CA ASP A 154 -14.18 13.13 -10.29
C ASP A 154 -13.30 14.15 -11.04
N LYS A 155 -13.10 15.37 -10.50
CA LYS A 155 -12.30 16.41 -11.17
C LYS A 155 -10.79 16.20 -11.04
N ASP A 156 -10.36 15.45 -10.04
CA ASP A 156 -8.94 15.26 -9.73
C ASP A 156 -8.37 13.95 -10.31
N GLN A 157 -9.16 13.23 -11.11
CA GLN A 157 -8.87 11.85 -11.52
C GLN A 157 -8.03 11.71 -12.79
N ASP A 158 -7.96 12.76 -13.62
CA ASP A 158 -7.25 12.78 -14.91
C ASP A 158 -5.94 13.61 -14.88
N ILE A 159 -5.48 14.02 -13.69
CA ILE A 159 -4.47 15.09 -13.54
C ILE A 159 -3.06 14.71 -14.04
N ILE A 160 -2.72 13.43 -14.15
CA ILE A 160 -1.39 13.01 -14.63
C ILE A 160 -1.47 12.44 -16.06
N GLU A 161 -1.54 13.34 -17.05
CA GLU A 161 -1.49 12.97 -18.47
C GLU A 161 -0.10 12.46 -18.93
N GLN A 162 0.96 12.64 -18.13
CA GLN A 162 2.34 12.28 -18.50
C GLN A 162 2.90 11.14 -17.65
N TYR A 163 3.28 10.06 -18.33
CA TYR A 163 4.00 8.88 -17.83
C TYR A 163 3.44 8.29 -16.52
N LYS A 164 2.30 7.60 -16.63
CA LYS A 164 1.85 6.61 -15.65
C LYS A 164 2.61 5.30 -15.92
N PRO A 165 3.53 4.85 -15.04
CA PRO A 165 4.18 3.55 -15.21
C PRO A 165 3.10 2.46 -15.30
N ARG A 166 3.30 1.43 -16.12
CA ARG A 166 2.31 0.34 -16.29
C ARG A 166 1.92 -0.36 -14.98
N SER A 167 2.79 -0.28 -13.97
CA SER A 167 2.58 -0.88 -12.64
C SER A 167 1.78 0.02 -11.68
N MET A 168 1.48 1.25 -12.06
CA MET A 168 0.76 2.20 -11.22
C MET A 168 -0.63 2.36 -11.80
N GLU A 169 -1.66 2.38 -10.98
CA GLU A 169 -3.05 2.59 -11.39
C GLU A 169 -3.55 4.00 -11.07
N SER A 170 -4.70 4.39 -11.63
CA SER A 170 -5.20 5.75 -11.41
C SER A 170 -5.63 5.94 -9.96
N ILE A 171 -5.71 7.20 -9.51
CA ILE A 171 -6.19 7.55 -8.17
C ILE A 171 -7.54 6.90 -7.90
N LYS A 172 -8.49 7.04 -8.84
CA LYS A 172 -9.83 6.44 -8.74
C LYS A 172 -9.78 4.92 -8.57
N GLN A 173 -8.94 4.24 -9.33
CA GLN A 173 -8.84 2.78 -9.25
C GLN A 173 -8.22 2.33 -7.93
N ALA A 174 -7.12 2.98 -7.53
CA ALA A 174 -6.44 2.67 -6.29
C ALA A 174 -7.33 2.92 -5.06
N THR A 175 -8.03 4.06 -5.00
CA THR A 175 -8.89 4.40 -3.86
C THR A 175 -10.09 3.46 -3.74
N ASN A 176 -10.77 3.19 -4.86
CA ASN A 176 -11.85 2.20 -4.87
C ASN A 176 -11.38 0.79 -4.50
N GLY A 177 -10.17 0.42 -4.96
CA GLY A 177 -9.54 -0.84 -4.61
C GLY A 177 -9.26 -0.97 -3.11
N ILE A 178 -8.70 0.07 -2.49
CA ILE A 178 -8.48 0.14 -1.04
C ILE A 178 -9.81 -0.02 -0.29
N LEU A 179 -10.82 0.80 -0.62
CA LEU A 179 -12.12 0.77 0.05
C LEU A 179 -12.80 -0.59 -0.10
N HIS A 180 -12.75 -1.19 -1.29
CA HIS A 180 -13.29 -2.53 -1.52
C HIS A 180 -12.65 -3.56 -0.60
N ASN A 181 -11.31 -3.57 -0.54
CA ASN A 181 -10.55 -4.55 0.23
C ASN A 181 -10.72 -4.36 1.75
N VAL A 182 -10.66 -3.13 2.24
CA VAL A 182 -10.90 -2.80 3.66
C VAL A 182 -12.31 -3.23 4.09
N ASN A 183 -13.34 -2.87 3.30
CA ASN A 183 -14.73 -3.21 3.63
C ASN A 183 -15.03 -4.70 3.52
N ARG A 184 -14.40 -5.41 2.57
CA ARG A 184 -14.53 -6.87 2.44
C ARG A 184 -14.00 -7.58 3.68
N ASN A 185 -12.86 -7.13 4.20
CA ASN A 185 -12.24 -7.74 5.38
C ASN A 185 -13.04 -7.44 6.66
N TYR A 186 -13.61 -6.24 6.79
CA TYR A 186 -14.53 -5.90 7.89
C TYR A 186 -15.80 -6.78 7.91
N ARG A 187 -16.35 -7.14 6.74
CA ARG A 187 -17.54 -8.00 6.64
C ARG A 187 -17.28 -9.46 7.00
N ASN A 188 -16.04 -9.93 6.88
CA ASN A 188 -15.66 -11.29 7.24
C ASN A 188 -15.47 -11.50 8.74
N ASP A 189 -15.21 -10.44 9.52
CA ASP A 189 -15.12 -10.50 10.98
C ASP A 189 -16.50 -10.49 11.69
N VAL A 190 -17.58 -10.18 10.96
CA VAL A 190 -18.94 -10.01 11.52
C VAL A 190 -19.83 -11.28 11.42
N LYS A 191 -19.41 -12.36 10.76
CA LYS A 191 -20.14 -13.66 10.77
C LYS A 191 -19.17 -14.86 10.72
N PRO A 192 -19.27 -15.83 11.67
CA PRO A 192 -20.45 -16.70 11.76
C PRO A 192 -20.90 -16.95 13.20
N ASN A 193 -21.97 -16.30 13.63
CA ASN A 193 -22.78 -16.76 14.76
C ASN A 193 -24.23 -16.35 14.53
N GLN A 194 -24.89 -17.03 13.59
CA GLN A 194 -26.35 -17.04 13.45
C GLN A 194 -26.76 -18.08 12.41
N GLN A 195 -26.69 -19.35 12.80
CA GLN A 195 -27.57 -20.43 12.33
C GLN A 195 -27.21 -21.71 13.10
N GLU A 196 -27.59 -21.79 14.39
CA GLU A 196 -27.83 -23.08 15.07
C GLU A 196 -28.43 -22.85 16.47
N THR A 197 -29.73 -22.52 16.49
CA THR A 197 -30.72 -22.69 17.58
C THR A 197 -31.94 -21.89 17.09
N VAL A 198 -33.12 -22.45 16.82
CA VAL A 198 -33.97 -23.29 17.67
C VAL A 198 -34.98 -23.99 16.74
N LEU A 199 -35.11 -25.31 16.87
CA LEU A 199 -36.41 -26.02 16.79
C LEU A 199 -36.18 -27.46 17.25
N ASN A 200 -35.90 -27.61 18.54
CA ASN A 200 -36.14 -28.85 19.27
C ASN A 200 -36.63 -28.48 20.66
N ALA A 201 -37.92 -28.70 20.87
CA ALA A 201 -38.70 -28.81 22.11
C ALA A 201 -40.08 -28.16 21.86
N SER A 202 -41.23 -28.80 21.96
CA SER A 202 -41.57 -30.11 22.52
C SER A 202 -43.02 -30.44 22.18
N VAL A 203 -43.25 -31.69 21.76
CA VAL A 203 -44.27 -32.64 22.26
C VAL A 203 -45.76 -32.24 22.15
N VAL A 204 -46.55 -33.12 21.54
CA VAL A 204 -47.73 -33.83 22.12
C VAL A 204 -48.63 -34.30 20.95
N ASN A 205 -48.68 -35.62 20.74
CA ASN A 205 -49.81 -36.27 20.06
C ASN A 205 -51.07 -36.17 20.94
N PRO A 206 -52.24 -35.97 20.33
CA PRO A 206 -53.45 -36.65 20.78
C PRO A 206 -54.18 -37.35 19.62
N VAL A 207 -54.21 -38.68 19.73
CA VAL A 207 -55.34 -39.63 19.58
C VAL A 207 -56.58 -39.22 18.75
N GLU A 208 -56.86 -40.10 17.76
CA GLU A 208 -58.12 -40.62 17.17
C GLU A 208 -59.24 -39.66 16.73
N TRP A 209 -59.71 -39.83 15.48
CA TRP A 209 -60.90 -40.63 15.11
C TRP A 209 -60.62 -41.39 13.81
#